data_AF-A0A931LK77-F1
#
_entry.id   AF-A0A931LK77-F1
#
_cell.length_a   1.000
_cell.length_b   1.000
_cell.length_c   1.000
_cell.angle_alpha   90.00
_cell.angle_beta   90.00
_cell.angle_gamma   90.00
#
_symmetry.space_group_name_H-M   'P 1'
#
loop_
_entity.id
_entity.type
_entity.pdbx_description
1 polymer ?
#
loop_
_entity_poly.entity_id
_entity_poly.type
_entity_poly.pdbx_seq_one_letter_code
_entity_poly.pdbx_strand_id
1 'polypeptide(L)'
;ADDVRRVLDLADAWRHRAPTLALWWSAWDSCMRLPGGAPARLGRDAGYFLFDGSAARARAARGAERRRYLVLSAVHHVVFDPRSPVFHALRPIARRITPGSAVARFLAAVERAIKGPIVGCELCGACRLPDTFYVCPETCPKGLANGPCGGSTDNVCEAGDRECVHALVYRLARAAGRVDRLERDVIPGAREPRGRSSWLEHFTDRSSTTVERTCA
;
A
#
# COMPACT_ATOMS: atom_id res chain seq x y z
N ALA A 1 -1.50 12.99 -27.48
CA ALA A 1 -1.98 11.72 -28.05
C ALA A 1 -0.98 11.16 -29.07
N ASP A 2 -0.48 11.99 -30.00
CA ASP A 2 0.51 11.57 -31.01
C ASP A 2 1.83 11.05 -30.44
N ASP A 3 2.25 11.56 -29.27
CA ASP A 3 3.49 11.11 -28.63
C ASP A 3 3.39 9.69 -28.05
N VAL A 4 2.21 9.31 -27.53
CA VAL A 4 2.00 7.97 -26.95
C VAL A 4 1.95 6.92 -28.05
N ARG A 5 1.26 7.16 -29.17
CA ARG A 5 1.26 6.23 -30.32
C ARG A 5 2.67 6.02 -30.87
N ARG A 6 3.42 7.10 -31.06
CA ARG A 6 4.81 7.02 -31.52
C ARG A 6 5.69 6.20 -30.58
N VAL A 7 5.54 6.37 -29.27
CA VAL A 7 6.28 5.58 -28.27
C VAL A 7 5.89 4.10 -28.32
N LEU A 8 4.60 3.79 -28.49
CA LEU A 8 4.12 2.41 -28.62
C LEU A 8 4.61 1.75 -29.92
N ASP A 9 4.55 2.44 -31.05
CA ASP A 9 5.07 1.95 -32.34
C ASP A 9 6.58 1.67 -32.26
N LEU A 10 7.33 2.53 -31.54
CA LEU A 10 8.75 2.31 -31.25
C LEU A 10 8.96 1.07 -30.39
N ALA A 11 8.17 0.89 -29.33
CA ALA A 11 8.26 -0.27 -28.46
C ALA A 11 7.97 -1.58 -29.22
N ASP A 12 6.96 -1.58 -30.10
CA ASP A 12 6.63 -2.74 -30.95
C ASP A 12 7.73 -3.03 -31.98
N ALA A 13 8.29 -2.00 -32.61
CA ALA A 13 9.44 -2.16 -33.51
C ALA A 13 10.67 -2.75 -32.79
N TRP A 14 10.90 -2.36 -31.53
CA TRP A 14 11.97 -2.93 -30.69
C TRP A 14 11.69 -4.36 -30.26
N ARG A 15 10.43 -4.72 -30.02
CA ARG A 15 10.02 -6.10 -29.67
C ARG A 15 10.39 -7.11 -30.75
N HIS A 16 10.38 -6.71 -32.02
CA HIS A 16 10.85 -7.57 -33.12
C HIS A 16 12.38 -7.68 -33.21
N ARG A 17 13.13 -6.69 -32.70
CA ARG A 17 14.61 -6.65 -32.73
C ARG A 17 15.25 -7.33 -31.52
N ALA A 18 14.53 -7.41 -30.41
CA ALA A 18 14.93 -8.12 -29.20
C ALA A 18 13.89 -9.21 -28.89
N PRO A 19 13.90 -10.36 -29.59
CA PRO A 19 12.87 -11.38 -29.46
C PRO A 19 12.88 -12.11 -28.11
N THR A 20 13.95 -11.96 -27.31
CA THR A 20 14.09 -12.59 -26.00
C THR A 20 14.11 -11.55 -24.89
N LEU A 21 13.64 -11.94 -23.70
CA LEU A 21 13.67 -11.09 -22.51
C LEU A 21 15.10 -10.61 -22.16
N ALA A 22 16.10 -11.46 -22.42
CA ALA A 22 17.50 -11.12 -22.19
C ALA A 22 18.00 -10.01 -23.13
N LEU A 23 17.64 -10.06 -24.42
CA LEU A 23 17.97 -9.00 -25.37
C LEU A 23 17.25 -7.69 -25.03
N TRP A 24 16.01 -7.78 -24.53
CA TRP A 24 15.25 -6.62 -24.05
C TRP A 24 15.95 -5.93 -22.89
N TRP A 25 16.37 -6.69 -21.87
CA TRP A 25 17.13 -6.14 -20.74
C TRP A 25 18.46 -5.51 -21.17
N SER A 26 19.19 -6.15 -22.10
CA SER A 26 20.44 -5.59 -22.63
C SER A 26 20.23 -4.28 -23.39
N ALA A 27 19.14 -4.16 -24.17
CA ALA A 27 18.79 -2.93 -24.88
C ALA A 27 18.37 -1.83 -23.90
N TRP A 28 17.54 -2.17 -22.92
CA TRP A 28 17.13 -1.29 -21.83
C TRP A 28 18.34 -0.70 -21.08
N ASP A 29 19.26 -1.54 -20.61
CA ASP A 29 20.47 -1.12 -19.90
C ASP A 29 21.39 -0.23 -20.77
N SER A 30 21.42 -0.47 -22.08
CA SER A 30 22.19 0.35 -23.03
C SER A 30 21.62 1.75 -23.20
N CYS A 31 20.29 1.87 -23.18
CA CYS A 31 19.56 3.14 -23.32
C CYS A 31 19.47 3.91 -22.00
N MET A 32 19.48 3.22 -20.86
CA MET A 32 19.43 3.82 -19.53
C MET A 32 20.78 4.43 -19.14
N ARG A 33 21.16 5.53 -19.78
CA ARG A 33 22.37 6.30 -19.48
C ARG A 33 22.05 7.77 -19.23
N LEU A 34 22.71 8.36 -18.23
CA LEU A 34 22.67 9.79 -17.96
C LEU A 34 23.46 10.56 -19.04
N PRO A 35 23.23 11.88 -19.18
CA PRO A 35 24.13 12.75 -19.93
C PRO A 35 25.57 12.57 -19.40
N GLY A 36 26.49 12.14 -20.28
CA GLY A 36 27.86 11.73 -19.89
C GLY A 36 28.10 10.22 -19.86
N GLY A 37 27.11 9.39 -20.21
CA GLY A 37 27.29 7.95 -20.47
C GLY A 37 27.30 7.06 -19.23
N ALA A 38 27.19 7.63 -18.03
CA ALA A 38 27.02 6.85 -16.80
C ALA A 38 25.69 6.09 -16.82
N PRO A 39 25.64 4.82 -16.38
CA PRO A 39 24.39 4.07 -16.30
C PRO A 39 23.40 4.76 -15.35
N ALA A 40 22.17 4.92 -15.80
CA ALA A 40 21.07 5.46 -15.00
C ALA A 40 20.63 4.41 -13.99
N ARG A 41 20.88 4.68 -12.70
CA ARG A 41 20.47 3.80 -11.61
C ARG A 41 19.09 4.23 -11.11
N LEU A 42 18.09 3.37 -11.34
CA LEU A 42 16.72 3.58 -10.88
C LEU A 42 16.53 3.34 -9.37
N GLY A 43 17.54 2.79 -8.70
CA GLY A 43 17.54 2.50 -7.27
C GLY A 43 18.97 2.40 -6.71
N ARG A 44 19.09 2.28 -5.39
CA ARG A 44 20.38 2.04 -4.74
C ARG A 44 20.83 0.60 -4.95
N ASP A 45 22.15 0.37 -4.99
CA ASP A 45 22.77 -0.95 -5.16
C ASP A 45 22.43 -1.93 -4.01
N ALA A 46 22.03 -1.39 -2.85
CA ALA A 46 21.53 -2.14 -1.69
C ALA A 46 20.05 -1.83 -1.40
N GLY A 47 19.28 -1.47 -2.44
CA GLY A 47 17.85 -1.23 -2.35
C GLY A 47 17.11 -2.51 -1.95
N TYR A 48 16.06 -2.35 -1.14
CA TYR A 48 15.17 -3.43 -0.77
C TYR A 48 14.25 -3.79 -1.95
N PHE A 49 14.46 -4.95 -2.55
CA PHE A 49 13.62 -5.55 -3.59
C PHE A 49 13.07 -6.89 -3.10
N LEU A 50 11.80 -7.17 -3.39
CA LEU A 50 11.17 -8.40 -2.92
C LEU A 50 11.77 -9.65 -3.60
N PHE A 51 12.25 -9.51 -4.83
CA PHE A 51 12.55 -10.63 -5.74
C PHE A 51 14.02 -10.98 -5.89
N ASP A 52 14.95 -10.15 -5.41
CA ASP A 52 16.41 -10.39 -5.50
C ASP A 52 16.97 -11.10 -4.25
N GLY A 53 16.09 -11.55 -3.34
CA GLY A 53 16.47 -12.13 -2.06
C GLY A 53 16.93 -11.11 -1.01
N SER A 54 17.00 -9.80 -1.31
CA SER A 54 17.20 -8.76 -0.30
C SER A 54 16.03 -8.68 0.68
N ALA A 55 14.86 -9.18 0.30
CA ALA A 55 13.75 -9.48 1.19
C ALA A 55 14.14 -10.40 2.37
N ALA A 56 15.14 -11.28 2.21
CA ALA A 56 15.69 -12.10 3.29
C ALA A 56 16.42 -11.28 4.36
N ARG A 57 16.86 -10.05 4.04
CA ARG A 57 17.44 -9.09 4.99
C ARG A 57 16.38 -8.30 5.76
N ALA A 58 15.09 -8.48 5.45
CA ALA A 58 14.03 -7.92 6.27
C ALA A 58 14.13 -8.47 7.69
N ARG A 59 14.10 -7.58 8.68
CA ARG A 59 14.12 -7.99 10.09
C ARG A 59 12.91 -8.88 10.38
N ALA A 60 13.08 -9.84 11.31
CA ALA A 60 11.95 -10.61 11.81
C ALA A 60 10.97 -9.72 12.57
N ALA A 61 9.67 -10.04 12.48
CA ALA A 61 8.64 -9.31 13.23
C ALA A 61 8.82 -9.50 14.73
N ARG A 62 8.89 -8.38 15.48
CA ARG A 62 9.02 -8.35 16.94
C ARG A 62 7.74 -8.87 17.61
N GLY A 63 7.84 -9.35 18.84
CA GLY A 63 6.68 -9.85 19.59
C GLY A 63 5.57 -8.80 19.77
N ALA A 64 5.92 -7.54 20.01
CA ALA A 64 4.96 -6.44 20.10
C ALA A 64 4.23 -6.17 18.78
N GLU A 65 4.94 -6.25 17.65
CA GLU A 65 4.37 -6.06 16.31
C GLU A 65 3.37 -7.18 15.99
N ARG A 66 3.73 -8.43 16.29
CA ARG A 66 2.83 -9.58 16.13
C ARG A 66 1.59 -9.46 16.99
N ARG A 67 1.73 -9.09 18.27
CA ARG A 67 0.58 -8.89 19.18
C ARG A 67 -0.35 -7.80 18.64
N ARG A 68 0.19 -6.67 18.21
CA ARG A 68 -0.60 -5.59 17.62
C ARG A 68 -1.33 -6.04 16.36
N TYR A 69 -0.65 -6.74 15.45
CA TYR A 69 -1.26 -7.34 14.27
C TYR A 69 -2.43 -8.26 14.67
N LEU A 70 -2.23 -9.18 15.61
CA LEU A 70 -3.26 -10.13 16.04
C LEU A 70 -4.46 -9.41 16.67
N VAL A 71 -4.24 -8.45 17.57
CA VAL A 71 -5.30 -7.70 18.23
C VAL A 71 -6.09 -6.88 17.21
N LEU A 72 -5.42 -6.11 16.35
CA LEU A 72 -6.10 -5.29 15.35
C LEU A 72 -6.83 -6.16 14.32
N SER A 73 -6.29 -7.34 13.97
CA SER A 73 -6.96 -8.30 13.10
C SER A 73 -8.19 -8.91 13.73
N ALA A 74 -8.13 -9.27 15.01
CA ALA A 74 -9.29 -9.78 15.74
C ALA A 74 -10.39 -8.71 15.82
N VAL A 75 -10.03 -7.47 16.19
CA VAL A 75 -10.97 -6.33 16.21
C VAL A 75 -11.58 -6.11 14.83
N HIS A 76 -10.78 -6.17 13.76
CA HIS A 76 -11.30 -6.04 12.41
C HIS A 76 -12.35 -7.10 12.07
N HIS A 77 -12.05 -8.38 12.33
CA HIS A 77 -12.99 -9.47 12.06
C HIS A 77 -14.26 -9.39 12.92
N VAL A 78 -14.14 -8.93 14.17
CA VAL A 78 -15.31 -8.78 15.05
C VAL A 78 -16.17 -7.60 14.65
N VAL A 79 -15.60 -6.45 14.29
CA VAL A 79 -16.37 -5.19 14.14
C VAL A 79 -16.70 -4.86 12.68
N PHE A 80 -15.77 -5.12 11.76
CA PHE A 80 -15.82 -4.61 10.39
C PHE A 80 -16.08 -5.70 9.34
N ASP A 81 -15.95 -6.98 9.67
CA ASP A 81 -16.25 -8.06 8.73
C ASP A 81 -17.76 -8.12 8.43
N PRO A 82 -18.18 -8.10 7.16
CA PRO A 82 -19.60 -8.23 6.79
C PRO A 82 -20.26 -9.53 7.27
N ARG A 83 -19.48 -10.54 7.66
CA ARG A 83 -19.99 -11.80 8.23
C ARG A 83 -20.25 -11.71 9.73
N SER A 84 -19.85 -10.62 10.39
CA SER A 84 -19.99 -10.46 11.84
C SER A 84 -21.39 -9.96 12.25
N PRO A 85 -22.01 -10.51 13.31
CA PRO A 85 -23.24 -9.96 13.88
C PRO A 85 -23.11 -8.49 14.32
N VAL A 86 -21.94 -8.09 14.82
CA VAL A 86 -21.67 -6.71 15.26
C VAL A 86 -21.75 -5.76 14.08
N PHE A 87 -21.23 -6.16 12.92
CA PHE A 87 -21.32 -5.38 11.70
C PHE A 87 -22.78 -5.11 11.32
N HIS A 88 -23.61 -6.16 11.36
CA HIS A 88 -25.04 -6.03 11.06
C HIS A 88 -25.81 -5.18 12.07
N ALA A 89 -25.41 -5.20 13.34
CA ALA A 89 -26.01 -4.35 14.37
C ALA A 89 -25.66 -2.85 14.18
N LEU A 90 -24.40 -2.55 13.83
CA LEU A 90 -23.91 -1.17 13.69
C LEU A 90 -24.31 -0.52 12.36
N ARG A 91 -24.39 -1.31 11.27
CA ARG A 91 -24.71 -0.83 9.92
C ARG A 91 -25.97 0.04 9.82
N PRO A 92 -27.15 -0.34 10.34
CA PRO A 92 -28.35 0.52 10.23
C PRO A 92 -28.22 1.82 11.01
N ILE A 93 -27.43 1.85 12.09
CA ILE A 93 -27.16 3.08 12.86
C ILE A 93 -26.26 3.99 12.04
N ALA A 94 -25.15 3.46 11.51
CA ALA A 94 -24.21 4.21 10.69
C ALA A 94 -24.85 4.81 9.43
N ARG A 95 -25.77 4.09 8.78
CA ARG A 95 -26.49 4.57 7.58
C ARG A 95 -27.42 5.75 7.84
N ARG A 96 -27.85 5.99 9.09
CA ARG A 96 -28.65 7.17 9.46
C ARG A 96 -27.81 8.43 9.65
N ILE A 97 -26.48 8.32 9.71
CA ILE A 97 -25.60 9.46 9.92
C ILE A 97 -25.35 10.15 8.58
N THR A 98 -25.81 11.39 8.46
CA THR A 98 -25.60 12.19 7.25
C THR A 98 -24.11 12.55 7.08
N PRO A 99 -23.52 12.36 5.89
CA PRO A 99 -22.17 12.83 5.59
C PRO A 99 -22.02 14.34 5.86
N GLY A 100 -20.90 14.74 6.45
CA GLY A 100 -20.66 16.16 6.78
C GLY A 100 -21.46 16.69 7.97
N SER A 101 -22.29 15.88 8.63
CA SER A 101 -22.95 16.26 9.90
C SER A 101 -21.93 16.47 11.03
N ALA A 102 -22.35 17.13 12.11
CA ALA A 102 -21.54 17.26 13.32
C ALA A 102 -21.15 15.89 13.91
N VAL A 103 -22.07 14.91 13.85
CA VAL A 103 -21.81 13.53 14.29
C VAL A 103 -20.74 12.86 13.43
N ALA A 104 -20.79 13.02 12.10
CA ALA A 104 -19.76 12.46 11.21
C ALA A 104 -18.37 13.06 11.49
N ARG A 105 -18.29 14.37 11.74
CA ARG A 105 -17.03 15.03 12.12
C ARG A 105 -16.52 14.57 13.48
N PHE A 106 -17.42 14.38 14.44
CA PHE A 106 -17.08 13.84 15.75
C PHE A 106 -16.51 12.42 15.64
N LEU A 107 -17.15 11.54 14.87
CA LEU A 107 -16.64 10.19 14.61
C LEU A 107 -15.24 10.21 13.97
N ALA A 108 -14.99 11.14 13.04
CA ALA A 108 -13.66 11.31 12.45
C ALA A 108 -12.62 11.78 13.49
N ALA A 109 -13.00 12.66 14.42
CA ALA A 109 -12.13 13.09 15.51
C ALA A 109 -11.82 11.94 16.48
N VAL A 110 -12.83 11.15 16.86
CA VAL A 110 -12.67 9.95 17.70
C VAL A 110 -11.79 8.92 17.00
N GLU A 111 -11.99 8.69 15.71
CA GLU A 111 -11.16 7.77 14.92
C GLU A 111 -9.70 8.21 14.91
N ARG A 112 -9.43 9.50 14.73
CA ARG A 112 -8.06 10.03 14.77
C ARG A 112 -7.45 9.94 16.17
N ALA A 113 -8.22 10.18 17.22
CA ALA A 113 -7.75 10.04 18.60
C ALA A 113 -7.39 8.58 18.94
N ILE A 114 -8.14 7.60 18.41
CA ILE A 114 -7.88 6.18 18.66
C ILE A 114 -6.78 5.65 17.73
N LYS A 115 -6.92 5.82 16.41
CA LYS A 115 -6.00 5.24 15.43
C LYS A 115 -4.71 6.05 15.26
N GLY A 116 -4.69 7.34 15.60
CA GLY A 116 -3.50 8.19 15.50
C GLY A 116 -2.34 7.63 16.31
N PRO A 117 -2.46 7.47 17.64
CA PRO A 117 -1.39 6.93 18.49
C PRO A 117 -1.05 5.48 18.18
N ILE A 118 -2.03 4.69 17.71
CA ILE A 118 -1.82 3.28 17.43
C ILE A 118 -1.10 3.14 16.08
N VAL A 119 -1.67 3.61 14.97
CA VAL A 119 -1.17 3.35 13.61
C VAL A 119 -0.68 4.57 12.83
N GLY A 120 -0.78 5.78 13.35
CA GLY A 120 -0.49 7.00 12.58
C GLY A 120 -1.58 7.26 11.53
N CYS A 121 -2.84 7.25 11.96
CA CYS A 121 -3.98 7.49 11.07
C CYS A 121 -4.12 8.96 10.67
N GLU A 122 -4.16 9.20 9.36
CA GLU A 122 -4.30 10.53 8.74
C GLU A 122 -5.70 10.79 8.16
N LEU A 123 -6.70 9.99 8.55
CA LEU A 123 -8.10 10.12 8.09
C LEU A 123 -8.28 10.18 6.57
N CYS A 124 -7.70 9.22 5.84
CA CYS A 124 -7.87 9.07 4.40
C CYS A 124 -9.30 8.66 3.96
N GLY A 125 -10.23 8.41 4.88
CA GLY A 125 -11.61 8.00 4.59
C GLY A 125 -11.79 6.58 4.06
N ALA A 126 -10.75 5.96 3.50
CA ALA A 126 -10.75 4.56 3.05
C ALA A 126 -9.65 3.78 3.78
N CYS A 127 -10.02 3.02 4.82
CA CYS A 127 -9.03 2.32 5.64
C CYS A 127 -8.42 1.13 4.88
N ARG A 128 -7.09 1.07 4.82
CA ARG A 128 -6.32 0.02 4.13
C ARG A 128 -5.47 -0.84 5.07
N LEU A 129 -5.68 -0.67 6.38
CA LEU A 129 -4.97 -1.44 7.40
C LEU A 129 -5.08 -2.98 7.19
N PRO A 130 -6.24 -3.55 6.82
CA PRO A 130 -6.34 -4.99 6.60
C PRO A 130 -5.45 -5.49 5.46
N ASP A 131 -5.26 -4.67 4.43
CA ASP A 131 -4.45 -5.00 3.24
C ASP A 131 -2.96 -4.86 3.52
N THR A 132 -2.59 -3.95 4.43
CA THR A 132 -1.20 -3.65 4.81
C THR A 132 -0.79 -4.27 6.16
N PHE A 133 -1.42 -5.37 6.57
CA PHE A 133 -1.08 -6.08 7.81
C PHE A 133 -1.09 -5.17 9.07
N TYR A 134 -2.03 -4.23 9.11
CA TYR A 134 -2.26 -3.25 10.16
C TYR A 134 -1.13 -2.22 10.37
N VAL A 135 -0.42 -1.91 9.28
CA VAL A 135 0.54 -0.81 9.18
C VAL A 135 -0.08 0.31 8.32
N CYS A 136 -0.19 1.54 8.81
CA CYS A 136 -0.81 2.62 8.03
C CYS A 136 0.12 3.05 6.88
N PRO A 137 -0.29 2.93 5.60
CA PRO A 137 0.54 3.34 4.47
C PRO A 137 0.79 4.84 4.41
N GLU A 138 -0.07 5.66 5.04
CA GLU A 138 0.09 7.12 5.11
C GLU A 138 1.33 7.55 5.89
N THR A 139 1.89 6.67 6.72
CA THR A 139 3.14 6.95 7.45
C THR A 139 4.38 6.90 6.55
N CYS A 140 4.23 6.40 5.31
CA CYS A 140 5.26 6.42 4.30
C CYS A 140 5.40 7.86 3.76
N PRO A 141 6.61 8.45 3.76
CA PRO A 141 6.81 9.82 3.28
C PRO A 141 6.48 10.01 1.79
N LYS A 142 6.49 8.90 1.03
CA LYS A 142 6.10 8.89 -0.39
C LYS A 142 4.59 8.69 -0.60
N GLY A 143 3.81 8.47 0.46
CA GLY A 143 2.37 8.18 0.37
C GLY A 143 2.02 6.89 -0.38
N LEU A 144 2.99 5.99 -0.58
CA LEU A 144 2.80 4.77 -1.35
C LEU A 144 2.09 3.70 -0.51
N ALA A 145 0.96 3.20 -1.04
CA ALA A 145 0.26 2.06 -0.46
C ALA A 145 0.94 0.73 -0.81
N ASN A 146 1.50 0.63 -2.01
CA ASN A 146 2.21 -0.54 -2.50
C ASN A 146 3.71 -0.26 -2.54
N GLY A 147 4.50 -1.20 -2.07
CA GLY A 147 5.95 -1.18 -2.18
C GLY A 147 6.49 -2.53 -2.63
N PRO A 148 7.82 -2.70 -2.70
CA PRO A 148 8.82 -1.74 -2.28
C PRO A 148 9.05 -0.62 -3.30
N CYS A 149 9.53 0.54 -2.85
CA CYS A 149 9.81 1.70 -3.70
C CYS A 149 11.28 1.84 -4.10
N GLY A 150 12.12 0.82 -3.82
CA GLY A 150 13.57 0.83 -4.09
C GLY A 150 14.41 1.75 -3.18
N GLY A 151 13.77 2.62 -2.41
CA GLY A 151 14.40 3.63 -1.56
C GLY A 151 14.66 3.20 -0.12
N SER A 152 14.79 1.90 0.17
CA SER A 152 15.10 1.43 1.53
C SER A 152 16.38 0.62 1.55
N THR A 153 17.19 0.82 2.58
CA THR A 153 18.41 0.05 2.84
C THR A 153 18.35 -0.46 4.28
N ASP A 154 18.56 -1.75 4.49
CA ASP A 154 18.55 -2.40 5.82
C ASP A 154 17.35 -2.06 6.72
N ASN A 155 16.16 -1.99 6.11
CA ASN A 155 14.88 -1.62 6.73
C ASN A 155 14.75 -0.12 7.09
N VAL A 156 15.72 0.72 6.76
CA VAL A 156 15.64 2.18 6.96
C VAL A 156 15.12 2.84 5.67
N CYS A 157 14.24 3.82 5.81
CA CYS A 157 13.78 4.62 4.67
C CYS A 157 14.90 5.55 4.18
N GLU A 158 14.95 5.88 2.88
CA GLU A 158 15.90 6.88 2.35
C GLU A 158 15.77 8.26 2.98
N ALA A 159 14.63 8.57 3.61
CA ALA A 159 14.45 9.78 4.41
C ALA A 159 15.33 9.80 5.67
N GLY A 160 15.87 8.65 6.08
CA GLY A 160 16.86 8.51 7.15
C GLY A 160 16.32 8.60 8.59
N ASP A 161 15.10 9.10 8.77
CA ASP A 161 14.50 9.37 10.09
C ASP A 161 13.58 8.26 10.60
N ARG A 162 13.32 7.22 9.80
CA ARG A 162 12.31 6.20 10.10
C ARG A 162 12.58 4.84 9.48
N GLU A 163 11.96 3.83 10.06
CA GLU A 163 11.89 2.49 9.47
C GLU A 163 11.02 2.50 8.21
N CYS A 164 11.40 1.71 7.20
CA CYS A 164 10.62 1.56 5.99
C CYS A 164 9.29 0.87 6.27
N VAL A 165 8.19 1.56 5.97
CA VAL A 165 6.82 1.06 6.10
C VAL A 165 6.64 -0.27 5.37
N HIS A 166 7.15 -0.38 4.13
CA HIS A 166 7.00 -1.60 3.33
C HIS A 166 7.82 -2.77 3.86
N ALA A 167 8.99 -2.52 4.45
CA ALA A 167 9.77 -3.57 5.12
C ALA A 167 9.03 -4.11 6.36
N LEU A 168 8.36 -3.22 7.12
CA LEU A 168 7.49 -3.62 8.24
C LEU A 168 6.26 -4.42 7.77
N VAL A 169 5.58 -3.98 6.71
CA VAL A 169 4.46 -4.72 6.10
C VAL A 169 4.90 -6.12 5.67
N TYR A 170 6.03 -6.22 4.95
CA TYR A 170 6.56 -7.50 4.50
C TYR A 170 6.88 -8.46 5.64
N ARG A 171 7.57 -8.00 6.69
CA ARG A 171 7.90 -8.91 7.81
C ARG A 171 6.67 -9.39 8.57
N LEU A 172 5.64 -8.56 8.67
CA LEU A 172 4.36 -8.95 9.25
C LEU A 172 3.61 -9.94 8.35
N ALA A 173 3.59 -9.70 7.03
CA ALA A 173 3.04 -10.64 6.05
C ALA A 173 3.74 -12.00 6.12
N ARG A 174 5.08 -12.00 6.20
CA ARG A 174 5.88 -13.21 6.37
C ARG A 174 5.57 -13.92 7.69
N ALA A 175 5.48 -13.18 8.80
CA ALA A 175 5.12 -13.75 10.10
C ALA A 175 3.70 -14.31 10.14
N ALA A 176 2.78 -13.75 9.34
CA ALA A 176 1.42 -14.24 9.17
C ALA A 176 1.29 -15.39 8.15
N GLY A 177 2.35 -15.71 7.40
CA GLY A 177 2.32 -16.69 6.32
C GLY A 177 1.49 -16.25 5.11
N ARG A 178 1.45 -14.94 4.83
CA ARG A 178 0.56 -14.31 3.82
C ARG A 178 1.29 -13.35 2.87
N VAL A 179 2.57 -13.61 2.59
CA VAL A 179 3.37 -12.80 1.64
C VAL A 179 2.75 -12.79 0.25
N ASP A 180 2.11 -13.90 -0.11
CA ASP A 180 1.38 -14.11 -1.35
C ASP A 180 0.28 -13.07 -1.62
N ARG A 181 -0.25 -12.41 -0.59
CA ARG A 181 -1.19 -11.28 -0.76
C ARG A 181 -0.50 -10.04 -1.30
N LEU A 182 0.74 -9.76 -0.88
CA LEU A 182 1.49 -8.60 -1.36
C LEU A 182 1.86 -8.71 -2.84
N GLU A 183 1.93 -9.93 -3.37
CA GLU A 183 2.24 -10.20 -4.77
C GLU A 183 1.00 -10.09 -5.67
N ARG A 184 -0.18 -10.42 -5.15
CA ARG A 184 -1.42 -10.53 -5.93
C ARG A 184 -2.34 -9.32 -5.78
N ASP A 185 -2.40 -8.73 -4.60
CA ASP A 185 -3.38 -7.70 -4.26
C ASP A 185 -2.74 -6.31 -4.49
N VAL A 186 -3.36 -5.49 -5.35
CA VAL A 186 -2.96 -4.10 -5.56
C VAL A 186 -3.82 -3.19 -4.67
N ILE A 187 -3.17 -2.51 -3.74
CA ILE A 187 -3.85 -1.64 -2.77
C ILE A 187 -4.10 -0.27 -3.43
N PRO A 188 -5.34 0.25 -3.45
CA PRO A 188 -5.63 1.54 -4.08
C PRO A 188 -4.91 2.69 -3.36
N GLY A 189 -4.64 3.78 -4.08
CA GLY A 189 -4.07 5.03 -3.55
C GLY A 189 -4.99 5.76 -2.55
N ALA A 190 -4.45 6.72 -1.80
CA ALA A 190 -5.23 7.43 -0.78
C ALA A 190 -6.32 8.27 -1.44
N ARG A 191 -7.51 8.35 -0.84
CA ARG A 191 -8.60 9.18 -1.36
C ARG A 191 -8.49 10.59 -0.79
N GLU A 192 -8.59 11.57 -1.68
CA GLU A 192 -8.77 12.97 -1.31
C GLU A 192 -10.25 13.39 -1.50
N PRO A 193 -10.77 14.34 -0.71
CA PRO A 193 -10.10 15.00 0.42
C PRO A 193 -10.04 14.13 1.69
N ARG A 194 -8.98 14.31 2.48
CA ARG A 194 -8.84 13.77 3.85
C ARG A 194 -9.82 14.37 4.84
N GLY A 195 -9.85 13.80 6.06
CA GLY A 195 -10.64 14.29 7.19
C GLY A 195 -11.97 13.55 7.39
N ARG A 196 -12.19 12.46 6.65
CA ARG A 196 -13.37 11.60 6.77
C ARG A 196 -13.09 10.37 7.65
N SER A 197 -14.10 9.93 8.40
CA SER A 197 -14.01 8.72 9.21
C SER A 197 -14.12 7.48 8.34
N SER A 198 -13.07 6.68 8.27
CA SER A 198 -13.12 5.41 7.55
C SER A 198 -14.07 4.39 8.19
N TRP A 199 -14.36 4.50 9.50
CA TRP A 199 -15.39 3.67 10.12
C TRP A 199 -16.77 3.94 9.53
N LEU A 200 -17.14 5.21 9.41
CA LEU A 200 -18.43 5.58 8.83
C LEU A 200 -18.53 5.20 7.35
N GLU A 201 -17.46 5.43 6.58
CA GLU A 201 -17.42 5.04 5.16
C GLU A 201 -17.51 3.52 4.96
N HIS A 202 -16.96 2.73 5.88
CA HIS A 202 -17.02 1.27 5.85
C HIS A 202 -18.46 0.76 6.01
N PHE A 203 -19.18 1.20 7.05
CA PHE A 203 -20.55 0.74 7.30
C PHE A 203 -21.61 1.29 6.34
N THR A 204 -21.28 2.34 5.58
CA THR A 204 -22.20 2.96 4.62
C THR A 204 -21.98 2.50 3.18
N ASP A 205 -21.06 1.55 2.95
CA ASP A 205 -20.63 1.05 1.63
C ASP A 205 -20.11 2.16 0.69
N ARG A 206 -19.66 3.28 1.27
CA ARG A 206 -19.06 4.41 0.53
C ARG A 206 -17.54 4.25 0.36
N SER A 207 -16.97 3.26 1.01
CA SER A 207 -15.57 2.84 0.93
C SER A 207 -15.30 1.86 -0.21
N SER A 208 -16.31 1.09 -0.65
CA SER A 208 -16.18 0.11 -1.73
C SER A 208 -16.45 0.74 -3.09
N THR A 209 -15.48 1.46 -3.64
CA THR A 209 -15.31 1.41 -5.10
C THR A 209 -14.38 0.23 -5.34
N THR A 210 -14.98 -0.92 -5.62
CA THR A 210 -14.32 -1.94 -6.44
C THR A 210 -13.76 -1.20 -7.64
N VAL A 211 -12.45 -0.99 -7.69
CA VAL A 211 -11.80 -0.81 -8.99
C VAL A 211 -12.12 -2.10 -9.71
N GLU A 212 -13.00 -2.02 -10.70
CA GLU A 212 -13.35 -3.14 -11.55
C GLU A 212 -12.07 -3.88 -11.93
N ARG A 213 -11.96 -5.12 -11.46
CA ARG A 213 -10.96 -6.07 -11.92
C ARG A 213 -11.34 -6.46 -13.34
N THR A 214 -11.03 -5.59 -14.28
CA THR A 214 -11.12 -5.86 -15.71
C THR A 214 -9.85 -5.34 -16.37
N CYS A 215 -8.75 -6.05 -16.16
CA CYS A 215 -7.76 -6.19 -17.21
C CYS A 215 -8.17 -7.43 -18.00
N ALA A 216 -8.91 -7.22 -19.09
CA ALA A 216 -8.96 -8.14 -20.21
C ALA A 216 -7.71 -7.90 -21.08
#